data_AF-A0ABD0QI98-F1
#
_entry.id   AF-A0ABD0QI98-F1
#
_cell.length_a   1.000
_cell.length_b   1.000
_cell.length_c   1.000
_cell.angle_alpha   90.00
_cell.angle_beta   90.00
_cell.angle_gamma   90.00
#
_symmetry.space_group_name_H-M   'P 1'
#
loop_
_entity.id
_entity.type
_entity.pdbx_description
1 polymer ?
#
loop_
_entity_poly.entity_id
_entity_poly.type
_entity_poly.pdbx_seq_one_letter_code
_entity_poly.pdbx_strand_id
1 'polypeptide(L)' 'MSCLTTPLFIVPIERKIPPSFTKKPSAPIEDTEGKMVKIEGRVAGSQPLTVNWYKDGTEIFTSDCYDITFKSSLAVL' A
#
# COMPACT_ATOMS: atom_id res chain seq x y z
N MET A 1 -22.23 42.57 28.78
CA MET A 1 -22.19 41.13 28.48
C MET A 1 -21.68 40.96 27.05
N SER A 2 -20.37 40.85 26.87
CA SER A 2 -19.76 40.56 25.55
C SER A 2 -19.52 39.06 25.47
N CYS A 3 -20.35 38.37 24.70
CA CYS A 3 -20.16 36.95 24.42
C CYS A 3 -18.90 36.81 23.54
N LEU A 4 -17.82 36.31 24.11
CA LEU A 4 -16.61 35.95 23.38
C LEU A 4 -16.89 34.64 22.62
N THR A 5 -17.58 34.72 21.49
CA THR A 5 -17.60 33.62 20.53
C THR A 5 -16.19 33.51 19.97
N THR A 6 -15.40 32.65 20.60
CA THR A 6 -14.13 32.20 20.03
C THR A 6 -14.46 31.59 18.68
N PRO A 7 -13.80 32.00 17.58
CA PRO A 7 -13.97 31.28 16.33
C PRO A 7 -13.46 29.87 16.58
N LEU A 8 -14.36 28.90 16.55
CA LEU A 8 -14.00 27.51 16.34
C LEU A 8 -13.24 27.50 15.01
N PHE A 9 -11.92 27.44 15.08
CA PHE A 9 -11.13 27.00 13.94
C PHE A 9 -11.68 25.64 13.57
N ILE A 10 -12.54 25.59 12.55
CA ILE A 10 -13.01 24.35 11.96
C ILE A 10 -11.76 23.75 11.32
N VAL A 11 -11.06 22.92 12.09
CA VAL A 11 -9.97 22.11 11.55
C VAL A 11 -10.60 21.22 10.50
N PRO A 12 -10.18 21.28 9.23
CA PRO A 12 -10.69 20.35 8.23
C PRO A 12 -10.42 18.94 8.73
N ILE A 13 -11.49 18.20 9.05
CA ILE A 13 -11.36 16.79 9.41
C ILE A 13 -11.05 16.07 8.10
N GLU A 14 -9.76 15.92 7.80
CA GLU A 14 -9.32 15.22 6.60
C GLU A 14 -9.82 13.77 6.67
N ARG A 15 -10.73 13.43 5.75
CA ARG A 15 -11.31 12.09 5.72
C ARG A 15 -10.24 11.11 5.28
N LYS A 16 -9.86 10.19 6.17
CA LYS A 16 -8.93 9.10 5.84
C LYS A 16 -9.60 8.13 4.87
N ILE A 17 -8.98 7.95 3.72
CA ILE A 17 -9.40 7.00 2.68
C ILE A 17 -8.68 5.67 2.95
N PRO A 18 -9.43 4.55 3.09
CA PRO A 18 -8.81 3.25 3.33
C PRO A 18 -7.95 2.79 2.14
N PRO A 19 -6.91 1.98 2.38
CA PRO A 19 -6.11 1.40 1.32
C PRO A 19 -6.94 0.47 0.43
N SER A 20 -6.75 0.56 -0.88
CA SER A 20 -7.40 -0.29 -1.87
C SER A 20 -6.49 -0.56 -3.06
N PHE A 21 -6.53 -1.78 -3.61
CA PHE A 21 -5.80 -2.10 -4.83
C PHE A 21 -6.53 -1.54 -6.05
N THR A 22 -5.92 -0.57 -6.72
CA THR A 22 -6.39 -0.03 -8.01
C THR A 22 -5.94 -0.89 -9.19
N LYS A 23 -4.82 -1.61 -9.02
CA LYS A 23 -4.40 -2.69 -9.91
C LYS A 23 -3.98 -3.87 -9.04
N LYS A 24 -4.63 -5.02 -9.26
CA LYS A 24 -4.25 -6.27 -8.60
C LYS A 24 -3.02 -6.87 -9.31
N PRO A 25 -2.15 -7.56 -8.57
CA PRO A 25 -1.20 -8.50 -9.13
C PRO A 25 -1.84 -9.40 -10.20
N SER A 26 -1.17 -9.57 -11.34
CA SER A 26 -1.59 -10.51 -12.38
C SER A 26 -1.73 -11.93 -11.80
N ALA A 27 -2.82 -12.62 -12.16
CA ALA A 27 -3.13 -13.99 -11.73
C ALA A 27 -2.09 -15.01 -12.23
N PRO A 28 -2.12 -16.25 -11.70
CA PRO A 28 -0.94 -17.00 -11.30
C PRO A 28 0.09 -17.08 -12.42
N ILE A 29 1.32 -16.74 -12.07
CA ILE A 29 2.43 -16.82 -13.00
C ILE A 29 2.78 -18.31 -13.05
N GLU A 30 2.20 -19.00 -14.04
CA GLU A 30 2.59 -20.35 -14.44
C GLU A 30 3.99 -20.24 -15.05
N ASP A 31 5.00 -20.05 -14.20
CA ASP A 31 6.38 -20.02 -14.65
C ASP A 31 7.01 -21.41 -14.57
N THR A 32 7.91 -21.64 -15.50
CA THR A 32 8.77 -22.82 -15.50
C THR A 32 9.70 -22.73 -14.30
N GLU A 33 9.91 -23.86 -13.61
CA GLU A 33 10.85 -23.96 -12.49
C GLU A 33 12.21 -23.33 -12.88
N GLY A 34 12.69 -22.38 -12.06
CA GLY A 34 13.96 -21.68 -12.28
C GLY A 34 13.88 -20.29 -12.95
N LYS A 35 12.69 -19.75 -13.23
CA LYS A 35 12.54 -18.37 -13.74
C LYS A 35 12.20 -17.36 -12.64
N MET A 36 12.68 -16.13 -12.82
CA MET A 36 12.36 -15.00 -11.96
C MET A 36 10.96 -14.48 -12.28
N VAL A 37 10.14 -14.35 -11.24
CA VAL A 37 8.75 -13.94 -11.32
C VAL A 37 8.63 -12.51 -10.82
N LYS A 38 7.92 -11.65 -11.56
CA LYS A 38 7.65 -10.26 -11.16
C LYS A 38 6.18 -10.07 -10.83
N ILE A 39 5.89 -9.56 -9.64
CA ILE A 39 4.53 -9.32 -9.16
C ILE A 39 4.34 -7.83 -8.90
N GLU A 40 3.33 -7.22 -9.53
CA GLU A 40 3.09 -5.78 -9.44
C GLU A 40 1.66 -5.44 -8.99
N GLY A 41 1.52 -4.54 -8.03
CA GLY A 41 0.24 -4.00 -7.58
C GLY A 41 0.26 -2.48 -7.47
N ARG A 42 -0.90 -1.83 -7.58
CA ARG A 42 -1.06 -0.40 -7.29
C ARG A 42 -2.06 -0.18 -6.17
N VAL A 43 -1.72 0.66 -5.20
CA VAL A 43 -2.51 0.91 -3.98
C VAL A 43 -2.87 2.38 -3.85
N ALA A 44 -4.15 2.69 -3.72
CA ALA A 44 -4.64 4.03 -3.38
C ALA A 44 -5.11 4.08 -1.92
N GLY A 45 -4.98 5.25 -1.28
CA GLY A 45 -5.44 5.49 0.09
C GLY A 45 -4.71 6.68 0.71
N SER A 46 -5.13 7.08 1.91
CA SER A 46 -4.44 8.13 2.67
C SER A 46 -3.08 7.66 3.17
N GLN A 47 -2.10 8.56 3.18
CA GLN A 47 -0.76 8.27 3.70
C GLN A 47 -0.73 8.26 5.24
N PRO A 48 0.20 7.49 5.86
CA PRO A 48 1.17 6.60 5.24
C PRO A 48 0.52 5.27 4.78
N LEU A 49 0.95 4.76 3.62
CA LEU A 49 0.57 3.45 3.12
C LEU A 49 1.70 2.42 3.32
N THR A 50 1.32 1.17 3.59
CA THR A 50 2.24 0.04 3.74
C THR A 50 1.73 -1.15 2.93
N VAL A 51 2.63 -1.91 2.34
CA VAL A 51 2.33 -3.13 1.60
C VAL A 51 3.26 -4.23 2.09
N ASN A 52 2.68 -5.39 2.40
CA ASN A 52 3.38 -6.57 2.91
C ASN A 52 3.09 -7.72 1.95
N TRP A 53 4.12 -8.51 1.63
CA TRP A 53 4.02 -9.65 0.75
C TRP A 53 4.04 -10.94 1.56
N TYR A 54 3.27 -11.93 1.13
CA TYR A 54 3.16 -13.21 1.81
C TYR A 54 3.36 -14.35 0.80
N LYS A 55 4.15 -15.34 1.21
CA LYS A 55 4.30 -16.62 0.51
C LYS A 55 3.88 -17.73 1.45
N ASP A 56 2.92 -18.56 1.02
CA ASP A 56 2.41 -19.70 1.80
C ASP A 56 1.95 -19.30 3.22
N GLY A 57 1.34 -18.12 3.35
CA GLY A 57 0.86 -17.57 4.63
C GLY A 57 1.94 -16.92 5.51
N THR A 58 3.21 -16.95 5.10
CA THR A 58 4.33 -16.32 5.82
C THR A 58 4.73 -15.01 5.17
N GLU A 59 4.91 -13.96 5.96
CA GLU A 59 5.39 -12.67 5.47
C GLU A 59 6.84 -12.80 4.96
N ILE A 60 7.11 -12.22 3.78
CA ILE A 60 8.43 -12.19 3.18
C ILE A 60 8.98 -10.76 3.14
N PHE A 61 10.30 -10.66 3.23
CA PHE A 61 11.04 -9.40 3.24
C PHE A 61 12.14 -9.41 2.18
N THR A 62 12.67 -8.23 1.86
CA THR A 62 13.80 -8.09 0.94
C THR A 62 14.98 -8.94 1.42
N SER A 63 15.51 -9.77 0.53
CA SER A 63 16.60 -10.72 0.78
C SER A 63 17.27 -11.10 -0.54
N ASP A 64 18.26 -12.00 -0.51
CA ASP A 64 18.89 -12.52 -1.72
C ASP A 64 17.90 -13.26 -2.65
N CYS A 65 16.74 -13.67 -2.13
CA CYS A 65 15.70 -14.37 -2.89
C CYS A 65 14.53 -13.49 -3.34
N TYR A 66 14.35 -12.30 -2.72
CA TYR A 66 13.17 -11.45 -2.95
C TYR A 66 13.56 -9.97 -3.02
N ASP A 67 13.17 -9.28 -4.09
CA ASP A 67 13.36 -7.84 -4.24
C ASP A 67 12.03 -7.10 -4.07
N ILE A 68 11.77 -6.64 -2.84
CA ILE A 68 10.50 -5.99 -2.48
C ILE A 68 10.68 -4.47 -2.46
N THR A 69 9.83 -3.77 -3.20
CA THR A 69 9.79 -2.30 -3.20
C THR A 69 8.36 -1.73 -3.17
N PHE A 70 8.19 -0.59 -2.50
CA PHE A 70 6.95 0.19 -2.54
C PHE A 70 7.27 1.68 -2.71
N LYS A 71 6.93 2.24 -3.87
CA LYS A 71 7.19 3.65 -4.20
C LYS A 71 6.00 4.27 -4.92
N SER A 72 5.57 5.44 -4.47
CA SER A 72 4.54 6.24 -5.16
C SER A 72 3.32 5.42 -5.58
N SER A 73 2.75 4.63 -4.65
CA SER A 73 1.63 3.68 -4.85
C SER A 73 1.92 2.38 -5.61
N LEU A 74 3.10 2.20 -6.20
CA LEU A 74 3.48 0.97 -6.90
C LEU A 74 4.20 0.02 -5.95
N ALA A 75 3.63 -1.17 -5.74
CA ALA A 75 4.25 -2.27 -5.02
C ALA A 75 4.80 -3.29 -6.03
N VAL A 76 6.05 -3.71 -5.83
CA VAL A 76 6.73 -4.71 -6.67
C VAL A 76 7.40 -5.74 -5.77
N LEU A 77 7.29 -7.01 -6.15
CA LEU A 77 8.03 -8.16 -5.66
C LEU A 77 8.67 -8.89 -6.86
#